data_AF-A0A7J2SCU9-F1
#
_entry.id   AF-A0A7J2SCU9-F1
#
_cell.length_a   1.000
_cell.length_b   1.000
_cell.length_c   1.000
_cell.angle_alpha   90.00
_cell.angle_beta   90.00
_cell.angle_gamma   90.00
#
_symmetry.space_group_name_H-M   'P 1'
#
loop_
_entity.id
_entity.type
_entity.pdbx_description
1 polymer ?
#
loop_
_entity_poly.entity_id
_entity_poly.type
_entity_poly.pdbx_seq_one_letter_code
_entity_poly.pdbx_strand_id
1 'polypeptide(L)'
;MLKEGEIIVKKELCKEEKEERKEEEKEEWQPKIEGKKPKDKYTTLYLKISPPSGKLSDIVRMVSYIKSKFNNVRIKIEIDAGEGEIDVVDYENKIEEALKQAGIHVEEERKY
;
A
#
# COMPACT_ATOMS: atom_id res chain seq x y z
N MET A 1 34.54 25.05 23.48
CA MET A 1 33.18 25.59 23.35
C MET A 1 32.16 24.46 23.46
N LEU A 2 31.51 24.33 24.62
CA LEU A 2 30.38 23.44 24.96
C LEU A 2 29.76 24.05 26.24
N LYS A 3 28.46 24.13 26.52
CA LYS A 3 27.18 24.05 25.81
C LYS A 3 26.18 24.74 26.77
N GLU A 4 25.21 25.46 26.24
CA GLU A 4 24.18 26.16 27.00
C GLU A 4 23.22 25.20 27.72
N GLY A 5 22.75 25.63 28.89
CA GLY A 5 21.37 25.41 29.33
C GLY A 5 21.10 24.22 30.25
N GLU A 6 21.56 24.27 31.50
CA GLU A 6 20.98 23.45 32.57
C GLU A 6 19.70 24.10 33.10
N ILE A 7 18.62 23.33 33.19
CA ILE A 7 17.33 23.77 33.78
C ILE A 7 17.33 23.39 35.26
N ILE A 8 17.39 24.38 36.15
CA ILE A 8 17.28 24.20 37.60
C ILE A 8 15.80 24.14 37.99
N VAL A 9 15.28 22.95 38.31
CA VAL A 9 13.91 22.80 38.85
C VAL A 9 13.92 23.12 40.35
N LYS A 10 13.29 24.25 40.75
CA LYS A 10 13.11 24.59 42.16
C LYS A 10 12.08 23.65 42.80
N LYS A 11 12.47 23.01 43.92
CA LYS A 11 11.65 22.08 44.73
C LYS A 11 10.37 22.68 45.35
N GLU A 12 10.17 23.99 45.23
CA GLU A 12 9.07 24.74 45.88
C GLU A 12 7.73 24.64 45.13
N LEU A 13 7.70 24.06 43.92
CA LEU A 13 6.48 23.93 43.10
C LEU A 13 5.69 22.63 43.35
N CYS A 14 6.19 21.71 44.19
CA CYS A 14 5.44 20.54 44.63
C CYS A 14 4.75 20.84 45.96
N LYS A 15 3.44 21.15 45.93
CA LYS A 15 2.57 21.09 47.10
C LYS A 15 1.67 19.87 46.99
N GLU A 16 1.81 18.95 47.93
CA GLU A 16 0.82 17.89 48.21
C GLU A 16 -0.30 18.50 49.07
N GLU A 17 -1.55 18.34 48.64
CA GLU A 17 -2.73 18.54 49.49
C GLU A 17 -3.51 17.22 49.55
N LYS A 18 -3.71 16.72 50.77
CA LYS A 18 -4.49 15.50 51.08
C LYS A 18 -5.91 15.87 51.50
N GLU A 19 -6.84 15.11 50.90
CA GLU A 19 -8.15 14.61 51.37
C GLU A 19 -9.25 15.58 51.84
N GLU A 20 -10.39 15.52 51.15
CA GLU A 20 -11.68 15.20 51.79
C GLU A 20 -12.64 14.56 50.78
N ARG A 21 -13.25 13.43 51.18
CA ARG A 21 -14.17 12.60 50.40
C ARG A 21 -15.55 13.26 50.36
N LYS A 22 -16.11 13.47 49.16
CA LYS A 22 -17.56 13.44 48.94
C LYS A 22 -17.83 12.44 47.83
N GLU A 23 -18.60 11.41 48.17
CA GLU A 23 -19.13 10.42 47.24
C GLU A 23 -20.13 11.14 46.32
N GLU A 24 -19.70 11.39 45.10
CA GLU A 24 -20.59 11.70 43.99
C GLU A 24 -20.36 10.61 42.95
N GLU A 25 -21.38 9.79 42.76
CA GLU A 25 -21.49 8.74 41.76
C GLU A 25 -21.34 9.38 40.37
N LYS A 26 -20.09 9.53 39.92
CA LYS A 26 -19.78 9.88 38.55
C LYS A 26 -20.00 8.63 37.73
N GLU A 27 -21.17 8.57 37.09
CA GLU A 27 -21.46 7.68 35.97
C GLU A 27 -20.18 7.49 35.17
N GLU A 28 -19.71 6.25 35.18
CA GLU A 28 -18.60 5.80 34.38
C GLU A 28 -18.96 6.16 32.93
N TRP A 29 -18.33 7.22 32.40
CA TRP A 29 -18.42 7.53 30.99
C TRP A 29 -17.68 6.41 30.27
N GLN A 30 -18.39 5.32 30.05
CA GLN A 30 -18.02 4.33 29.06
C GLN A 30 -18.20 5.07 27.74
N PRO A 31 -17.14 5.29 26.94
CA PRO A 31 -17.34 5.70 25.57
C PRO A 31 -18.26 4.66 24.98
N LYS A 32 -19.51 5.06 24.66
CA LYS A 32 -20.40 4.27 23.83
C LYS A 32 -19.55 3.94 22.61
N ILE A 33 -19.11 2.69 22.51
CA ILE A 33 -18.60 2.15 21.27
C ILE A 33 -19.85 2.13 20.39
N GLU A 34 -20.17 3.28 19.80
CA GLU A 34 -21.07 3.37 18.68
C GLU A 34 -20.54 2.34 17.71
N GLY A 35 -21.26 1.22 17.64
CA GLY A 35 -20.87 0.07 16.87
C GLY A 35 -20.47 0.59 15.50
N LYS A 36 -19.17 0.56 15.21
CA LYS A 36 -18.66 0.88 13.89
C LYS A 36 -19.49 0.03 12.96
N LYS A 37 -20.40 0.66 12.21
CA LYS A 37 -21.07 0.00 11.08
C LYS A 37 -19.97 -0.74 10.34
N PRO A 38 -20.12 -2.05 10.05
CA PRO A 38 -19.08 -2.79 9.35
C PRO A 38 -18.74 -1.97 8.12
N LYS A 39 -17.50 -1.48 8.03
CA LYS A 39 -17.06 -0.73 6.86
C LYS A 39 -17.30 -1.65 5.68
N ASP A 40 -18.09 -1.20 4.71
CA ASP A 40 -18.26 -1.92 3.46
C ASP A 40 -16.86 -2.10 2.84
N LYS A 41 -16.37 -3.33 2.84
CA LYS A 41 -15.05 -3.70 2.36
C LYS A 41 -15.22 -4.58 1.13
N TYR A 42 -14.46 -4.29 0.09
CA TYR A 42 -14.29 -5.22 -1.03
C TYR A 42 -13.35 -6.34 -0.58
N THR A 43 -13.85 -7.58 -0.58
CA THR A 43 -13.06 -8.79 -0.29
C THR A 43 -12.46 -9.39 -1.55
N THR A 44 -13.03 -9.06 -2.71
CA THR A 44 -12.58 -9.50 -4.05
C THR A 44 -12.56 -8.31 -4.98
N LEU A 45 -11.55 -8.25 -5.86
CA LEU A 45 -11.37 -7.19 -6.84
C LEU A 45 -10.93 -7.81 -8.17
N TYR A 46 -11.64 -7.50 -9.24
CA TYR A 46 -11.26 -7.85 -10.62
C TYR A 46 -11.28 -6.59 -11.47
N LEU A 47 -10.18 -6.31 -12.17
CA LEU A 47 -10.03 -5.14 -13.04
C LEU A 47 -9.42 -5.59 -14.37
N LYS A 48 -10.09 -5.26 -15.48
CA LYS A 48 -9.54 -5.33 -16.84
C LYS A 48 -9.32 -3.88 -17.30
N ILE A 49 -8.08 -3.49 -17.53
CA ILE A 49 -7.69 -2.09 -17.71
C ILE A 49 -6.92 -1.95 -19.03
N SER A 50 -7.26 -0.92 -19.81
CA SER A 50 -6.54 -0.51 -21.02
C SER A 50 -6.02 0.91 -20.82
N PRO A 51 -4.84 1.08 -20.20
CA PRO A 51 -4.31 2.41 -19.91
C PRO A 51 -3.90 3.12 -21.22
N PRO A 52 -3.98 4.46 -21.27
CA PRO A 52 -3.37 5.22 -22.36
C PRO A 52 -1.85 4.98 -22.45
N SER A 53 -1.29 5.24 -23.62
CA SER A 53 0.17 5.16 -23.81
C SER A 53 0.91 6.03 -22.78
N GLY A 54 2.00 5.49 -22.24
CA GLY A 54 2.82 6.15 -21.20
C GLY A 54 2.27 6.07 -19.77
N LYS A 55 1.12 5.43 -19.53
CA LYS A 55 0.51 5.32 -18.18
C LYS A 55 0.74 3.99 -17.45
N LEU A 56 1.55 3.10 -18.01
CA LEU A 56 1.84 1.80 -17.41
C LEU A 56 2.49 1.92 -16.01
N SER A 57 3.36 2.89 -15.80
CA SER A 57 4.00 3.12 -14.49
C SER A 57 2.99 3.47 -13.38
N ASP A 58 1.92 4.19 -13.73
CA ASP A 58 0.84 4.51 -12.78
C ASP A 58 0.08 3.25 -12.39
N ILE A 59 -0.15 2.32 -13.34
CA ILE A 59 -0.75 1.01 -13.07
C ILE A 59 0.14 0.17 -12.16
N VAL A 60 1.45 0.13 -12.41
CA VAL A 60 2.40 -0.61 -11.56
C VAL A 60 2.36 -0.10 -10.11
N ARG A 61 2.29 1.23 -9.90
CA ARG A 61 2.14 1.82 -8.56
C ARG A 61 0.82 1.42 -7.89
N MET A 62 -0.27 1.44 -8.65
CA MET A 62 -1.58 1.01 -8.15
C MET A 62 -1.60 -0.48 -7.76
N VAL A 63 -1.00 -1.33 -8.58
CA VAL A 63 -0.87 -2.77 -8.30
C VAL A 63 -0.11 -3.02 -6.99
N SER A 64 0.96 -2.28 -6.74
CA SER A 64 1.69 -2.36 -5.46
C SER A 64 0.79 -2.01 -4.27
N TYR A 65 -0.06 -0.99 -4.41
CA TYR A 65 -1.04 -0.66 -3.38
C TYR A 65 -2.08 -1.78 -3.19
N ILE A 66 -2.60 -2.38 -4.26
CA ILE A 66 -3.52 -3.53 -4.19
C ILE A 66 -2.86 -4.71 -3.46
N LYS A 67 -1.61 -5.04 -3.79
CA LYS A 67 -0.84 -6.09 -3.08
C LYS A 67 -0.67 -5.83 -1.58
N SER A 68 -0.68 -4.56 -1.15
CA SER A 68 -0.67 -4.22 0.28
C SER A 68 -1.99 -4.47 1.02
N LYS A 69 -3.09 -4.68 0.27
CA LYS A 69 -4.45 -4.87 0.81
C LYS A 69 -5.00 -6.28 0.60
N PHE A 70 -4.48 -7.03 -0.37
CA PHE A 70 -4.95 -8.36 -0.74
C PHE A 70 -3.80 -9.38 -0.67
N ASN A 71 -4.04 -10.54 -0.06
CA ASN A 71 -3.02 -11.58 0.12
C ASN A 71 -2.73 -12.39 -1.15
N ASN A 72 -3.63 -12.35 -2.13
CA ASN A 72 -3.48 -13.08 -3.39
C ASN A 72 -3.87 -12.16 -4.55
N VAL A 73 -2.86 -11.69 -5.28
CA VAL A 73 -3.04 -10.80 -6.43
C VAL A 73 -2.38 -11.45 -7.64
N ARG A 74 -3.19 -11.83 -8.62
CA ARG A 74 -2.72 -12.29 -9.92
C ARG A 74 -2.80 -11.15 -10.92
N ILE A 75 -1.73 -10.96 -11.67
CA ILE A 75 -1.62 -9.93 -12.72
C ILE A 75 -1.48 -10.68 -14.05
N LYS A 76 -2.25 -10.26 -15.04
CA LYS A 76 -2.11 -10.71 -16.43
C LYS A 76 -1.78 -9.51 -17.30
N ILE A 77 -0.80 -9.67 -18.17
CA ILE A 77 -0.37 -8.65 -19.13
C ILE A 77 -0.54 -9.27 -20.52
N GLU A 78 -1.17 -8.52 -21.41
CA GLU A 78 -1.35 -8.87 -22.82
C GLU A 78 -0.64 -7.79 -23.64
N ILE A 79 0.20 -8.21 -24.57
CA ILE A 79 0.92 -7.31 -25.48
C ILE A 79 0.41 -7.61 -26.88
N ASP A 80 -0.30 -6.64 -27.45
CA ASP A 80 -0.73 -6.66 -28.85
C ASP A 80 0.06 -5.60 -29.61
N ALA A 81 0.78 -6.03 -30.63
CA ALA A 81 1.62 -5.17 -31.44
C ALA A 81 1.22 -5.35 -32.91
N GLY A 82 0.79 -4.26 -33.54
CA GLY A 82 0.48 -4.19 -34.96
C GLY A 82 1.16 -3.00 -35.61
N GLU A 83 1.03 -2.89 -36.93
CA GLU A 83 1.58 -1.77 -37.73
C GLU A 83 3.10 -1.59 -37.58
N GLY A 84 3.82 -2.70 -37.42
CA GLY A 84 5.28 -2.74 -37.35
C GLY A 84 5.81 -4.14 -37.65
N GLU A 85 7.14 -4.27 -37.63
CA GLU A 85 7.82 -5.54 -37.87
C GLU A 85 8.99 -5.69 -36.89
N ILE A 86 9.32 -6.95 -36.58
CA ILE A 86 10.50 -7.34 -35.82
C ILE A 86 11.15 -8.51 -36.55
N ASP A 87 12.47 -8.47 -36.70
CA ASP A 87 13.20 -9.61 -37.24
C ASP A 87 13.08 -10.81 -36.28
N VAL A 88 12.95 -12.02 -36.83
CA VAL A 88 12.80 -13.24 -36.02
C VAL A 88 13.96 -13.40 -35.04
N VAL A 89 15.19 -13.13 -35.49
CA VAL A 89 16.40 -13.22 -34.67
C VAL A 89 16.40 -12.16 -33.57
N ASP A 90 15.85 -10.98 -33.83
CA ASP A 90 15.68 -9.94 -32.82
C ASP A 90 14.60 -10.33 -31.79
N TYR A 91 13.51 -10.95 -32.22
CA TYR A 91 12.49 -11.46 -31.30
C TYR A 91 13.09 -12.52 -30.36
N GLU A 92 13.71 -13.55 -30.91
CA GLU A 92 14.30 -14.65 -30.13
C GLU A 92 15.38 -14.14 -29.17
N ASN A 93 16.33 -13.34 -29.66
CA ASN A 93 17.46 -12.91 -28.84
C ASN A 93 17.15 -11.77 -27.86
N LYS A 94 16.20 -10.88 -28.18
CA LYS A 94 15.91 -9.70 -27.34
C LYS A 94 14.65 -9.89 -26.50
N ILE A 95 13.60 -10.50 -27.04
CA ILE A 95 12.32 -10.63 -26.35
C ILE A 95 12.26 -11.95 -25.58
N GLU A 96 12.43 -13.10 -26.25
CA GLU A 96 12.32 -14.40 -25.58
C GLU A 96 13.37 -14.56 -24.47
N GLU A 97 14.62 -14.23 -24.76
CA GLU A 97 15.69 -14.31 -23.75
C GLU A 97 15.48 -13.33 -22.58
N ALA A 98 14.93 -12.13 -22.80
CA ALA A 98 14.62 -11.20 -21.71
C ALA A 98 13.49 -11.73 -20.81
N LEU A 99 12.43 -12.30 -21.40
CA LEU A 99 11.34 -12.93 -20.65
C LEU A 99 11.85 -14.10 -19.81
N LYS A 100 12.69 -14.94 -20.40
CA LYS A 100 13.33 -16.08 -19.74
C LYS A 100 14.24 -15.65 -18.58
N GLN A 101 15.09 -14.65 -18.80
CA GLN A 101 15.95 -14.09 -17.74
C GLN A 101 15.15 -13.48 -16.60
N ALA A 102 14.00 -12.87 -16.90
CA ALA A 102 13.08 -12.34 -15.90
C ALA A 102 12.23 -13.43 -15.21
N GLY A 103 12.32 -14.69 -15.63
CA GLY A 103 11.49 -15.79 -15.14
C GLY A 103 10.00 -15.62 -15.47
N ILE A 104 9.68 -14.89 -16.54
CA ILE A 104 8.31 -14.64 -16.99
C ILE A 104 7.89 -15.79 -17.90
N HIS A 105 6.80 -16.46 -17.53
CA HIS A 105 6.20 -17.51 -18.34
C HIS A 105 5.18 -16.91 -19.32
N VAL A 106 5.30 -17.29 -20.59
CA VAL A 106 4.34 -16.93 -21.65
C VAL A 106 3.21 -17.95 -21.65
N GLU A 107 2.01 -17.52 -21.24
CA GLU A 107 0.81 -18.38 -21.22
C GLU A 107 0.30 -18.69 -22.63
N GLU A 108 0.40 -17.73 -23.55
CA GLU A 108 -0.08 -17.84 -24.93
C GLU A 108 0.75 -16.93 -25.86
N GLU A 109 1.06 -17.42 -27.05
CA GLU A 109 1.82 -16.69 -28.07
C GLU A 109 1.22 -16.93 -29.46
N ARG A 110 1.08 -15.86 -30.25
CA ARG A 110 0.68 -15.91 -31.66
C ARG A 110 1.54 -14.93 -32.46
N LYS A 111 2.22 -15.43 -33.49
CA LYS A 111 3.09 -14.68 -34.41
C LYS A 111 2.50 -14.85 -35.82
N TYR A 112 2.36 -13.76 -36.59
CA TYR A 112 1.75 -13.75 -37.92
C TYR A 112 2.72 -13.25 -38.98
#